data_AF-A0A959NXC3-F1
#
_entry.id   AF-A0A959NXC3-F1
#
_cell.length_a   1.000
_cell.length_b   1.000
_cell.length_c   1.000
_cell.angle_alpha   90.00
_cell.angle_beta   90.00
_cell.angle_gamma   90.00
#
_symmetry.space_group_name_H-M   'P 1'
#
loop_
_entity.id
_entity.type
_entity.pdbx_description
1 polymer ?
#
loop_
_entity_poly.entity_id
_entity_poly.type
_entity_poly.pdbx_seq_one_letter_code
_entity_poly.pdbx_strand_id
1 'polypeptide(L)'
;SKFGNILGLSDSRRRIFTAAGAGAAIAAVFNSPLGGIFFALEIILLNDFQTPTFSALVLASVTASAISRAFLGNYATFTFETVTISSYSNFYLYVILGLISGFTSLLFIRYSDFVDRLFNDNLLTKIPRWVVMVFVGLIMGGFGYFFNGIFGIGYETINNILAGTEIWHAVLILLVLKFLLVPLILYSGGFGGIFAPSLFIGACIGYLYAFGLNYFFGLQLDSVSYVLVGMGAVLGGVNTIPISAILIIFEMTKNYTFILPLMLAVIISTTIVQIILKGSIHIKHLEREGYRISSGRETNILRSIFVEDVMRDDIILIPENTSISKLISLLLSSPHATFYTTSENGKLVGTITENELRPIITEYEHIRDTLIASDIAKPEVITAFQSDDLDHILKLFGTSNVDQFPVVSKKDPLKAIGTVWRHDVIMAYNQASLKHNISDGLAKEIKSIERTHVSKVADGYSIVECNVIPLFVGSTLIELRLRNKYGLEVLMIKQKKS
;
A
#
# COMPACT_ATOMS: atom_id res chain seq x y z
N SER A 1 -7.57 16.83 12.04
CA SER A 1 -7.44 18.27 11.75
C SER A 1 -8.23 19.11 12.74
N LYS A 2 -7.64 20.14 13.37
CA LYS A 2 -8.36 21.08 14.27
C LYS A 2 -9.53 21.78 13.56
N PHE A 3 -9.32 22.23 12.32
CA PHE A 3 -10.38 22.81 11.48
C PHE A 3 -11.50 21.81 11.20
N GLY A 4 -11.17 20.56 10.90
CA GLY A 4 -12.17 19.51 10.69
C GLY A 4 -12.99 19.17 11.95
N ASN A 5 -12.43 19.39 13.14
CA ASN A 5 -13.17 19.25 14.40
C ASN A 5 -14.11 20.45 14.62
N ILE A 6 -13.62 21.67 14.39
CA ILE A 6 -14.43 22.91 14.50
C ILE A 6 -15.62 22.86 13.53
N LEU A 7 -15.43 22.35 12.32
CA LEU A 7 -16.47 22.25 11.29
C LEU A 7 -17.38 21.02 11.44
N GLY A 8 -17.20 20.18 12.46
CA GLY A 8 -18.04 19.00 12.67
C GLY A 8 -18.00 17.97 11.53
N LEU A 9 -16.87 17.87 10.81
CA LEU A 9 -16.75 16.97 9.65
C LEU A 9 -16.73 15.50 10.05
N SER A 10 -17.20 14.61 9.16
CA SER A 10 -17.05 13.16 9.31
C SER A 10 -15.58 12.73 9.30
N ASP A 11 -15.28 11.56 9.87
CA ASP A 11 -13.89 11.09 10.02
C ASP A 11 -13.16 10.90 8.68
N SER A 12 -13.87 10.42 7.66
CA SER A 12 -13.34 10.33 6.28
C SER A 12 -12.92 11.72 5.76
N ARG A 13 -13.75 12.75 5.93
CA ARG A 13 -13.40 14.12 5.53
C ARG A 13 -12.28 14.69 6.39
N ARG A 14 -12.27 14.44 7.71
CA ARG A 14 -11.17 14.86 8.60
C ARG A 14 -9.83 14.27 8.17
N ARG A 15 -9.81 13.01 7.70
CA ARG A 15 -8.63 12.37 7.14
C ARG A 15 -8.12 13.11 5.91
N ILE A 16 -9.00 13.42 4.95
CA ILE A 16 -8.67 14.18 3.74
C ILE A 16 -8.09 15.56 4.09
N PHE A 17 -8.73 16.32 4.98
CA PHE A 17 -8.24 17.65 5.39
C PHE A 17 -6.89 17.57 6.12
N THR A 18 -6.64 16.50 6.87
CA THR A 18 -5.36 16.29 7.55
C THR A 18 -4.26 15.96 6.53
N ALA A 19 -4.55 15.11 5.55
CA ALA A 19 -3.65 14.82 4.43
C ALA A 19 -3.36 16.06 3.58
N ALA A 20 -4.39 16.86 3.27
CA ALA A 20 -4.25 18.10 2.52
C ALA A 20 -3.37 19.13 3.25
N GLY A 21 -3.53 19.29 4.56
CA GLY A 21 -2.68 20.19 5.35
C GLY A 21 -1.21 19.75 5.38
N ALA A 22 -0.95 18.44 5.47
CA ALA A 22 0.41 17.92 5.43
C ALA A 22 1.03 18.02 4.03
N GLY A 23 0.27 17.72 2.97
CA GLY A 23 0.72 17.93 1.59
C GLY A 23 1.04 19.40 1.30
N ALA A 24 0.20 20.32 1.79
CA ALA A 24 0.44 21.76 1.75
C ALA A 24 1.72 22.18 2.48
N ALA A 25 2.03 21.58 3.64
CA ALA A 25 3.27 21.85 4.36
C ALA A 25 4.50 21.42 3.55
N ILE A 26 4.50 20.20 2.99
CA ILE A 26 5.57 19.72 2.12
C ILE A 26 5.71 20.60 0.87
N ALA A 27 4.59 20.97 0.25
CA ALA A 27 4.56 21.84 -0.92
C ALA A 27 5.15 23.23 -0.65
N ALA A 28 4.88 23.80 0.53
CA ALA A 28 5.43 25.09 0.94
C ALA A 28 6.92 25.01 1.29
N VAL A 29 7.35 23.97 2.01
CA VAL A 29 8.73 23.80 2.50
C VAL A 29 9.71 23.49 1.37
N PHE A 30 9.34 22.58 0.45
CA PHE A 30 10.21 22.15 -0.64
C PHE A 30 9.97 22.91 -1.94
N ASN A 31 9.08 23.92 -1.93
CA ASN A 31 8.65 24.62 -3.14
C ASN A 31 8.10 23.66 -4.24
N SER A 32 7.53 22.53 -3.81
CA SER A 32 7.17 21.38 -4.63
C SER A 32 5.69 20.99 -4.48
N PRO A 33 4.76 21.68 -5.16
CA PRO A 33 3.34 21.38 -5.08
C PRO A 33 2.99 19.94 -5.48
N LEU A 34 3.56 19.41 -6.57
CA LEU A 34 3.32 18.04 -7.00
C LEU A 34 3.90 17.05 -5.99
N GLY A 35 5.13 17.29 -5.52
CA GLY A 35 5.74 16.49 -4.47
C GLY A 35 4.89 16.43 -3.19
N GLY A 36 4.29 17.55 -2.78
CA GLY A 36 3.39 17.61 -1.62
C GLY A 36 2.09 16.83 -1.81
N ILE A 37 1.47 16.88 -2.99
CA ILE A 37 0.27 16.10 -3.30
C ILE A 37 0.55 14.60 -3.20
N PHE A 38 1.60 14.13 -3.89
CA PHE A 38 1.93 12.71 -3.90
C PHE A 38 2.46 12.23 -2.56
N PHE A 39 3.13 13.09 -1.78
CA PHE A 39 3.51 12.75 -0.41
C PHE A 39 2.28 12.46 0.46
N ALA A 40 1.26 13.32 0.38
CA ALA A 40 0.03 13.12 1.13
C ALA A 40 -0.70 11.84 0.70
N LEU A 41 -0.64 11.50 -0.60
CA LEU A 41 -1.20 10.24 -1.13
C LEU A 41 -0.42 9.01 -0.66
N GLU A 42 0.90 8.97 -0.88
CA GLU A 42 1.75 7.81 -0.62
C GLU A 42 1.87 7.51 0.88
N ILE A 43 2.09 8.54 1.72
CA ILE A 43 2.36 8.35 3.15
C ILE A 43 1.08 8.42 4.00
N ILE A 44 0.23 9.42 3.80
CA ILE A 44 -0.86 9.71 4.75
C ILE A 44 -2.14 8.96 4.39
N LEU A 45 -2.46 8.95 3.11
CA LEU A 45 -3.63 8.25 2.58
C LEU A 45 -3.34 6.81 2.19
N LEU A 46 -2.07 6.37 2.27
CA LEU A 46 -1.65 4.98 1.99
C LEU A 46 -2.12 4.51 0.60
N ASN A 47 -1.99 5.38 -0.40
CA ASN A 47 -2.45 5.17 -1.78
C ASN A 47 -3.97 5.03 -1.96
N ASP A 48 -4.79 5.53 -1.03
CA ASP A 48 -6.24 5.69 -1.22
C ASP A 48 -6.52 6.87 -2.17
N PHE A 49 -6.57 6.55 -3.46
CA PHE A 49 -6.80 7.52 -4.52
C PHE A 49 -8.30 7.61 -4.84
N GLN A 50 -8.91 8.72 -4.41
CA GLN A 50 -10.29 9.07 -4.77
C GLN A 50 -10.31 10.48 -5.37
N THR A 51 -11.12 10.69 -6.42
CA THR A 51 -11.18 11.95 -7.16
C THR A 51 -11.43 13.18 -6.27
N PRO A 52 -12.37 13.17 -5.31
CA PRO A 52 -12.59 14.32 -4.42
C PRO A 52 -11.38 14.60 -3.50
N THR A 53 -10.69 13.54 -3.06
CA THR A 53 -9.50 13.62 -2.22
C THR A 53 -8.36 14.30 -2.98
N PHE A 54 -8.12 13.89 -4.23
CA PHE A 54 -7.07 14.47 -5.08
C PHE A 54 -7.27 15.97 -5.29
N SER A 55 -8.49 16.42 -5.61
CA SER A 55 -8.79 17.84 -5.78
C SER A 55 -8.49 18.67 -4.53
N ALA A 56 -8.79 18.15 -3.34
CA ALA A 56 -8.49 18.83 -2.08
C ALA A 56 -6.98 18.96 -1.83
N LEU A 57 -6.21 17.90 -2.12
CA LEU A 57 -4.75 17.93 -2.03
C LEU A 57 -4.15 18.96 -2.99
N VAL A 58 -4.61 18.99 -4.25
CA VAL A 58 -4.15 19.95 -5.26
C VAL A 58 -4.40 21.38 -4.80
N LEU A 59 -5.64 21.69 -4.40
CA LEU A 59 -6.01 23.04 -3.97
C LEU A 59 -5.13 23.50 -2.80
N ALA A 60 -4.94 22.65 -1.80
CA ALA A 60 -4.15 22.98 -0.62
C ALA A 60 -2.67 23.18 -0.96
N SER A 61 -2.06 22.25 -1.70
CA SER A 61 -0.64 22.32 -2.09
C SER A 61 -0.34 23.50 -2.99
N VAL A 62 -1.17 23.76 -4.00
CA VAL A 62 -0.99 24.90 -4.90
C VAL A 62 -1.12 26.22 -4.14
N THR A 63 -2.12 26.35 -3.27
CA THR A 63 -2.31 27.56 -2.45
C THR A 63 -1.11 27.79 -1.53
N ALA A 64 -0.63 26.74 -0.86
CA ALA A 64 0.50 26.82 0.04
C ALA A 64 1.82 27.18 -0.69
N SER A 65 2.07 26.57 -1.85
CA SER A 65 3.23 26.94 -2.68
C SER A 65 3.12 28.36 -3.25
N ALA A 66 1.92 28.81 -3.66
CA ALA A 66 1.72 30.17 -4.15
C ALA A 66 2.02 31.21 -3.05
N ILE A 67 1.52 30.99 -1.84
CA ILE A 67 1.81 31.83 -0.68
C ILE A 67 3.31 31.77 -0.35
N SER A 68 3.91 30.58 -0.26
CA SER A 68 5.34 30.41 0.01
C SER A 68 6.20 31.18 -1.00
N ARG A 69 5.90 31.07 -2.30
CA ARG A 69 6.60 31.79 -3.37
C ARG A 69 6.41 33.30 -3.32
N ALA A 70 5.25 33.78 -2.87
CA ALA A 70 4.99 35.21 -2.72
C ALA A 70 5.85 35.84 -1.62
N PHE A 71 6.13 35.10 -0.53
CA PHE A 71 6.92 35.60 0.60
C PHE A 71 8.41 35.25 0.52
N LEU A 72 8.77 34.07 0.01
CA LEU A 72 10.14 33.54 0.01
C LEU A 72 10.80 33.57 -1.38
N GLY A 73 10.05 33.91 -2.43
CA GLY A 73 10.50 33.93 -3.81
C GLY A 73 10.31 32.59 -4.54
N ASN A 74 10.41 32.62 -5.87
CA ASN A 74 10.21 31.46 -6.75
C ASN A 74 11.51 30.96 -7.40
N TYR A 75 12.54 30.73 -6.59
CA TYR A 75 13.83 30.23 -7.06
C TYR A 75 13.92 28.70 -6.92
N ALA A 76 14.76 28.07 -7.73
CA ALA A 76 15.11 26.67 -7.54
C ALA A 76 15.96 26.56 -6.28
N THR A 77 15.71 25.55 -5.44
CA THR A 77 16.45 25.37 -4.18
C THR A 77 17.87 24.90 -4.44
N PHE A 78 18.05 24.10 -5.51
CA PHE A 78 19.35 23.60 -5.93
C PHE A 78 19.77 24.24 -7.24
N THR A 79 20.95 24.86 -7.22
CA THR A 79 21.52 25.59 -8.37
C THR A 79 22.79 24.90 -8.83
N PHE A 80 22.89 24.64 -10.12
CA PHE A 80 24.01 23.96 -10.75
C PHE A 80 24.16 24.46 -12.19
N GLU A 81 25.36 24.30 -12.75
CA GLU A 81 25.60 24.54 -14.18
C GLU A 81 24.87 23.51 -15.06
N THR A 82 24.92 23.66 -16.38
CA THR A 82 24.19 22.77 -17.30
C THR A 82 24.47 21.29 -17.04
N VAL A 83 23.41 20.52 -16.75
CA VAL A 83 23.50 19.06 -16.61
C VAL A 83 23.70 18.43 -17.96
N THR A 84 24.79 17.68 -18.10
CA THR A 84 25.05 16.87 -19.28
C THR A 84 24.78 15.41 -18.95
N ILE A 85 23.73 14.83 -19.53
CA ILE A 85 23.59 13.38 -19.48
C ILE A 85 24.57 12.80 -20.47
N SER A 86 25.52 12.02 -19.95
CA SER A 86 26.35 11.15 -20.78
C SER A 86 25.46 10.25 -21.64
N SER A 87 25.93 9.86 -22.84
CA SER A 87 25.24 8.96 -23.78
C SER A 87 24.42 7.86 -23.09
N TYR A 88 23.27 7.49 -23.67
CA TYR A 88 22.38 6.41 -23.18
C TYR A 88 23.11 5.10 -22.85
N SER A 89 24.29 4.87 -23.43
CA SER A 89 25.19 3.78 -23.07
C SER A 89 25.49 3.69 -21.57
N ASN A 90 25.59 4.83 -20.87
CA ASN A 90 25.98 4.87 -19.45
C ASN A 90 24.80 4.68 -18.47
N PHE A 91 23.59 4.35 -18.95
CA PHE A 91 22.41 4.17 -18.08
C PHE A 91 22.60 3.10 -16.99
N TYR A 92 23.40 2.07 -17.27
CA TYR A 92 23.72 1.02 -16.29
C TYR A 92 24.44 1.58 -15.04
N LEU A 93 25.16 2.70 -15.16
CA LEU A 93 25.82 3.33 -14.01
C LEU A 93 24.79 3.91 -13.02
N TYR A 94 23.64 4.39 -13.50
CA TYR A 94 22.55 4.85 -12.64
C TYR A 94 21.79 3.68 -11.99
N VAL A 95 21.73 2.52 -12.66
CA VAL A 95 21.22 1.28 -12.05
C VAL A 95 22.07 0.92 -10.82
N ILE A 96 23.39 0.92 -10.98
CA ILE A 96 24.34 0.63 -9.90
C ILE A 96 24.22 1.67 -8.78
N LEU A 97 24.11 2.97 -9.12
CA LEU A 97 23.88 4.02 -8.13
C LEU A 97 22.57 3.79 -7.35
N GLY A 98 21.50 3.37 -8.02
CA GLY A 98 20.23 3.00 -7.38
C GLY A 98 20.38 1.84 -6.40
N LEU A 99 21.16 0.81 -6.77
CA LEU A 99 21.48 -0.31 -5.87
C LEU A 99 22.25 0.18 -4.63
N ILE A 100 23.33 0.95 -4.82
CA ILE A 100 24.13 1.51 -3.73
C ILE A 100 23.27 2.39 -2.81
N SER A 101 22.40 3.21 -3.40
CA SER A 101 21.48 4.09 -2.65
C SER A 101 20.45 3.28 -1.87
N GLY A 102 19.93 2.18 -2.43
CA GLY A 102 19.04 1.24 -1.73
C GLY A 102 19.70 0.57 -0.54
N PHE A 103 20.93 0.08 -0.71
CA PHE A 103 21.71 -0.49 0.41
C PHE A 103 22.02 0.57 1.48
N THR A 104 22.43 1.78 1.07
CA THR A 104 22.68 2.88 2.01
C THR A 104 21.43 3.25 2.79
N SER A 105 20.28 3.32 2.12
CA SER A 105 18.98 3.58 2.75
C SER A 105 18.65 2.51 3.78
N LEU A 106 18.83 1.23 3.44
CA LEU A 106 18.59 0.11 4.34
C LEU A 106 19.51 0.15 5.58
N LEU A 107 20.79 0.46 5.38
CA LEU A 107 21.74 0.62 6.48
C LEU A 107 21.32 1.78 7.39
N PHE A 108 20.92 2.91 6.82
CA PHE A 108 20.46 4.08 7.56
C PHE A 108 19.21 3.75 8.39
N ILE A 109 18.23 3.06 7.80
CA ILE A 109 17.01 2.63 8.50
C ILE A 109 17.35 1.69 9.66
N ARG A 110 18.21 0.68 9.43
CA ARG A 110 18.58 -0.27 10.50
C ARG A 110 19.37 0.38 11.62
N TYR A 111 20.26 1.31 11.28
CA TYR A 111 20.99 2.09 12.27
C TYR A 111 20.04 2.99 13.06
N SER A 112 19.12 3.66 12.37
CA SER A 112 18.06 4.48 12.98
C SER A 112 17.22 3.66 13.98
N ASP A 113 16.73 2.49 13.57
CA ASP A 113 16.02 1.53 14.43
C ASP A 113 16.85 1.06 15.64
N PHE A 114 18.16 0.87 15.44
CA PHE A 114 19.06 0.47 16.52
C PHE A 114 19.23 1.60 17.54
N VAL A 115 19.43 2.84 17.08
CA VAL A 115 19.55 4.01 17.94
C VAL A 115 18.24 4.25 18.69
N ASP A 116 17.09 4.13 18.03
CA ASP A 116 15.78 4.25 18.65
C ASP A 116 15.64 3.31 19.85
N ARG A 117 15.89 2.01 19.66
CA ARG A 117 15.88 1.01 20.74
C ARG A 117 16.91 1.28 21.83
N LEU A 118 18.14 1.66 21.45
CA LEU A 118 19.18 2.00 22.43
C LEU A 118 18.75 3.14 23.35
N PHE A 119 18.08 4.16 22.81
CA PHE A 119 17.63 5.31 23.58
C PHE A 119 16.37 4.97 24.37
N ASN A 120 15.31 4.50 23.71
CA ASN A 120 14.01 4.31 24.34
C ASN A 120 13.94 3.10 25.28
N ASP A 121 14.62 1.98 24.95
CA ASP A 121 14.54 0.78 25.78
C ASP A 121 15.59 0.79 26.91
N ASN A 122 16.75 1.43 26.69
CA ASN A 122 17.90 1.33 27.61
C ASN A 122 18.33 2.64 28.26
N LEU A 123 18.63 3.68 27.47
CA LEU A 123 19.26 4.90 28.01
C LEU A 123 18.25 5.79 28.75
N LEU A 124 17.11 6.07 28.11
CA LEU A 124 16.07 6.97 28.63
C LEU A 124 15.25 6.34 29.76
N THR A 125 15.33 5.03 29.95
CA THR A 125 14.77 4.34 31.13
C THR A 125 15.64 4.55 32.37
N LYS A 126 16.93 4.85 32.21
CA LYS A 126 17.90 5.00 33.30
C LYS A 126 18.33 6.44 33.55
N ILE A 127 18.38 7.27 32.50
CA ILE A 127 18.93 8.61 32.54
C ILE A 127 17.86 9.61 32.07
N PRO A 128 17.66 10.73 32.78
CA PRO A 128 16.75 11.78 32.34
C PRO A 128 17.08 12.29 30.94
N ARG A 129 16.05 12.49 30.11
CA ARG A 129 16.18 12.87 28.69
C ARG A 129 17.06 14.11 28.49
N TRP A 130 16.94 15.12 29.35
CA TRP A 130 17.72 16.36 29.22
C TRP A 130 19.23 16.12 29.34
N VAL A 131 19.68 15.18 30.17
CA VAL A 131 21.11 14.83 30.32
C VAL A 131 21.62 14.21 29.03
N VAL A 132 20.86 13.25 28.48
CA VAL A 132 21.20 12.59 27.22
C VAL A 132 21.28 13.61 26.07
N MET A 133 20.32 14.54 25.99
CA MET A 133 20.33 15.61 25.00
C MET A 133 21.54 16.55 25.14
N VAL A 134 22.00 16.84 26.37
CA VAL A 134 23.22 17.63 26.59
C VAL A 134 24.45 16.90 26.04
N PHE A 135 24.60 15.60 26.32
CA PHE A 135 25.73 14.81 25.78
C PHE A 135 25.69 14.71 24.25
N VAL A 136 24.54 14.40 23.66
CA VAL A 136 24.38 14.34 22.20
C VAL A 136 24.61 15.71 21.56
N GLY A 137 24.13 16.78 22.22
CA GLY A 137 24.38 18.16 21.80
C GLY A 137 25.85 18.55 21.85
N LEU A 138 26.60 18.13 22.88
CA LEU A 138 28.04 18.31 22.96
C LEU A 138 28.79 17.57 21.85
N ILE A 139 28.37 16.34 21.54
CA ILE A 139 28.94 15.57 20.42
C ILE A 139 28.67 16.31 19.10
N MET A 140 27.43 16.75 18.84
CA MET A 140 27.11 17.52 17.64
C MET A 140 27.86 18.85 17.57
N GLY A 141 27.98 19.57 18.69
CA GLY A 141 28.72 20.83 18.76
C GLY A 141 30.21 20.64 18.51
N GLY A 142 30.81 19.57 19.07
CA GLY A 142 32.21 19.21 18.86
C GLY A 142 32.53 18.91 17.41
N PHE A 143 31.74 18.05 16.75
CA PHE A 143 31.92 17.78 15.32
C PHE A 143 31.57 18.98 14.45
N GLY A 144 30.53 19.72 14.80
CA GLY A 144 30.08 20.89 14.06
C GLY A 144 31.10 22.03 14.07
N TYR A 145 31.90 22.18 15.12
CA TYR A 145 33.01 23.14 15.16
C TYR A 145 34.05 22.89 14.07
N PHE A 146 34.36 21.62 13.78
CA PHE A 146 35.32 21.26 12.72
C PHE A 146 34.65 21.16 11.34
N PHE A 147 33.39 20.75 11.29
CA PHE A 147 32.65 20.49 10.05
C PHE A 147 31.30 21.21 10.06
N ASN A 148 31.33 22.48 9.68
CA ASN A 148 30.14 23.36 9.69
C ASN A 148 28.97 22.82 8.83
N GLY A 149 29.25 22.06 7.76
CA GLY A 149 28.24 21.47 6.87
C GLY A 149 27.28 20.46 7.53
N ILE A 150 27.54 20.08 8.79
CA ILE A 150 26.64 19.24 9.58
C ILE A 150 25.43 20.04 10.10
N PHE A 151 25.61 21.34 10.34
CA PHE A 151 24.54 22.19 10.87
C PHE A 151 23.45 22.48 9.85
N GLY A 152 22.24 22.74 10.36
CA GLY A 152 21.07 23.03 9.54
C GLY A 152 20.62 21.87 8.64
N ILE A 153 19.79 22.23 7.66
CA ILE A 153 19.20 21.29 6.69
C ILE A 153 20.21 20.80 5.65
N GLY A 154 21.32 21.53 5.44
CA GLY A 154 22.43 21.13 4.57
C GLY A 154 22.31 21.51 3.10
N TYR A 155 21.36 22.36 2.70
CA TYR A 155 21.19 22.78 1.30
C TYR A 155 22.38 23.57 0.75
N GLU A 156 23.02 24.40 1.59
CA GLU A 156 24.24 25.13 1.21
C GLU A 156 25.36 24.16 0.83
N THR A 157 25.61 23.15 1.65
CA THR A 157 26.61 22.11 1.37
C THR A 157 26.24 21.28 0.14
N ILE A 158 24.95 20.95 -0.06
CA ILE A 158 24.51 20.27 -1.29
C ILE A 158 24.80 21.15 -2.52
N ASN A 159 24.54 22.46 -2.44
CA ASN A 159 24.87 23.39 -3.52
C ASN A 159 26.38 23.49 -3.75
N ASN A 160 27.21 23.46 -2.71
CA ASN A 160 28.67 23.41 -2.85
C ASN A 160 29.14 22.10 -3.54
N ILE A 161 28.53 20.96 -3.18
CA ILE A 161 28.78 19.67 -3.84
C ILE A 161 28.38 19.74 -5.32
N LEU A 162 27.22 20.30 -5.63
CA LEU A 162 26.72 20.48 -7.00
C LEU A 162 27.58 21.46 -7.81
N ALA A 163 28.12 22.50 -7.16
CA ALA A 163 29.05 23.44 -7.76
C ALA A 163 30.48 22.88 -7.93
N GLY A 164 30.76 21.68 -7.39
CA GLY A 164 32.08 21.05 -7.45
C GLY A 164 33.14 21.75 -6.58
N THR A 165 32.74 22.58 -5.62
CA THR A 165 33.66 23.33 -4.75
C THR A 165 34.14 22.52 -3.55
N GLU A 166 33.44 21.43 -3.20
CA GLU A 166 33.83 20.55 -2.10
C GLU A 166 34.85 19.50 -2.52
N ILE A 167 35.80 19.21 -1.62
CA ILE A 167 36.81 18.17 -1.80
C ILE A 167 36.22 16.82 -1.37
N TRP A 168 36.51 15.75 -2.10
CA TRP A 168 35.92 14.43 -1.86
C TRP A 168 36.10 13.88 -0.43
N HIS A 169 37.24 14.14 0.23
CA HIS A 169 37.46 13.73 1.62
C HIS A 169 36.49 14.43 2.57
N ALA A 170 36.21 15.73 2.35
CA ALA A 170 35.26 16.48 3.15
C ALA A 170 33.84 15.92 2.96
N VAL A 171 33.45 15.62 1.72
CA VAL A 171 32.16 14.98 1.40
C VAL A 171 32.02 13.62 2.07
N LEU A 172 33.08 12.80 2.10
CA LEU A 172 33.07 11.50 2.77
C LEU A 172 32.90 11.65 4.29
N ILE A 173 33.61 12.59 4.92
CA ILE A 173 33.47 12.86 6.35
C ILE A 173 32.05 13.35 6.67
N LEU A 174 31.52 14.28 5.86
CA LEU A 174 30.16 14.81 6.01
C LEU A 174 29.10 13.71 5.84
N LEU A 175 29.27 12.79 4.89
CA LEU A 175 28.40 11.63 4.73
C LEU A 175 28.34 10.81 6.01
N VAL A 176 29.51 10.41 6.54
CA VAL A 176 29.60 9.59 7.75
C VAL A 176 28.99 10.31 8.95
N LEU A 177 29.32 11.58 9.14
CA LEU A 177 28.82 12.37 10.26
C LEU A 177 27.30 12.60 10.15
N LYS A 178 26.76 12.95 8.99
CA LYS A 178 25.31 13.13 8.81
C LYS A 178 24.56 11.81 9.01
N PHE A 179 25.11 10.70 8.51
CA PHE A 179 24.54 9.36 8.68
C PHE A 179 24.45 8.94 10.15
N LEU A 180 25.48 9.21 10.95
CA LEU A 180 25.53 8.82 12.36
C LEU A 180 24.79 9.79 13.28
N LEU A 181 24.98 11.10 13.10
CA LEU A 181 24.50 12.12 14.04
C LEU A 181 22.99 12.36 13.92
N VAL A 182 22.38 12.18 12.74
CA VAL A 182 20.95 12.48 12.55
C VAL A 182 20.05 11.57 13.38
N PRO A 183 20.19 10.22 13.36
CA PRO A 183 19.43 9.38 14.27
C PRO A 183 19.71 9.66 15.75
N LEU A 184 20.97 9.92 16.12
CA LEU A 184 21.34 10.24 17.50
C LEU A 184 20.58 11.45 18.03
N ILE A 185 20.54 12.56 17.28
CA ILE A 185 19.84 13.76 17.75
C ILE A 185 18.32 13.54 17.78
N LEU A 186 17.75 12.88 16.77
CA LEU A 186 16.30 12.63 16.71
C LEU A 186 15.82 11.80 17.90
N TYR A 187 16.44 10.65 18.17
CA TYR A 187 15.99 9.75 19.24
C TYR A 187 16.46 10.19 20.64
N SER A 188 17.46 11.06 20.75
CA SER A 188 17.77 11.73 22.02
C SER A 188 16.66 12.68 22.49
N GLY A 189 15.86 13.20 21.56
CA GLY A 189 14.79 14.16 21.82
C GLY A 189 14.87 15.47 21.05
N GLY A 190 15.76 15.56 20.06
CA GLY A 190 15.73 16.63 19.08
C GLY A 190 14.46 16.59 18.24
N PHE A 191 14.00 17.78 17.83
CA PHE A 191 12.89 17.92 16.89
C PHE A 191 13.42 17.96 15.46
N GLY A 192 12.84 17.15 14.57
CA GLY A 192 13.22 17.15 13.17
C GLY A 192 12.63 15.99 12.38
N GLY A 193 13.08 15.85 11.14
CA GLY A 193 12.70 14.77 10.25
C GLY A 193 13.87 14.30 9.40
N ILE A 194 13.69 13.18 8.71
CA ILE A 194 14.75 12.51 7.94
C ILE A 194 14.81 12.94 6.47
N PHE A 195 13.85 13.72 5.97
CA PHE A 195 13.77 14.13 4.55
C PHE A 195 15.02 14.85 4.04
N ALA A 196 15.37 16.00 4.63
CA ALA A 196 16.56 16.76 4.22
C ALA A 196 17.87 15.99 4.48
N PRO A 197 18.04 15.27 5.61
CA PRO A 197 19.15 14.34 5.78
C PRO A 197 19.27 13.26 4.68
N SER A 198 18.16 12.67 4.23
CA SER A 198 18.18 11.68 3.15
C SER A 198 18.68 12.29 1.83
N LEU A 199 18.24 13.51 1.51
CA LEU A 199 18.73 14.26 0.35
C LEU A 199 20.24 14.48 0.45
N PHE A 200 20.72 14.95 1.62
CA PHE A 200 22.14 15.21 1.85
C PHE A 200 22.98 13.95 1.71
N ILE A 201 22.58 12.84 2.35
CA ILE A 201 23.26 11.55 2.25
C ILE A 201 23.29 11.09 0.78
N GLY A 202 22.18 11.22 0.07
CA GLY A 202 22.10 10.91 -1.36
C GLY A 202 23.01 11.77 -2.23
N ALA A 203 23.11 13.07 -1.94
CA ALA A 203 24.02 13.97 -2.64
C ALA A 203 25.48 13.53 -2.47
N CYS A 204 25.89 13.22 -1.24
CA CYS A 204 27.24 12.74 -0.96
C CYS A 204 27.53 11.40 -1.65
N ILE A 205 26.60 10.45 -1.61
CA ILE A 205 26.76 9.14 -2.28
C ILE A 205 26.89 9.33 -3.80
N GLY A 206 26.03 10.16 -4.41
CA GLY A 206 26.09 10.46 -5.83
C GLY A 206 27.40 11.12 -6.25
N TYR A 207 27.88 12.09 -5.47
CA TYR A 207 29.17 12.75 -5.71
C TYR A 207 30.33 11.76 -5.59
N LEU A 208 30.42 11.01 -4.48
CA LEU A 208 31.53 10.09 -4.24
C LEU A 208 31.56 8.95 -5.27
N TYR A 209 30.39 8.50 -5.73
CA TYR A 209 30.28 7.53 -6.80
C TYR A 209 30.82 8.07 -8.13
N ALA A 210 30.37 9.24 -8.57
CA ALA A 210 30.87 9.87 -9.79
C ALA A 210 32.37 10.19 -9.72
N PHE A 211 32.82 10.73 -8.59
CA PHE A 211 34.24 10.99 -8.33
C PHE A 211 35.08 9.71 -8.43
N GLY A 212 34.64 8.63 -7.78
CA GLY A 212 35.34 7.34 -7.83
C GLY A 212 35.42 6.77 -9.25
N LEU A 213 34.32 6.84 -10.01
CA LEU A 213 34.30 6.40 -11.41
C LEU A 213 35.24 7.22 -12.29
N ASN A 214 35.29 8.54 -12.08
CA ASN A 214 36.18 9.41 -12.82
C ASN A 214 37.65 9.17 -12.45
N TYR A 215 37.95 9.01 -11.16
CA TYR A 215 39.30 8.84 -10.65
C TYR A 215 39.90 7.47 -11.01
N PHE A 216 39.15 6.38 -10.83
CA PHE A 216 39.65 5.02 -11.05
C PHE A 216 39.49 4.53 -12.49
N PHE A 217 38.45 4.98 -13.23
CA PHE A 217 38.13 4.47 -14.56
C PHE A 217 38.19 5.53 -15.67
N GLY A 218 38.42 6.81 -15.36
CA GLY A 218 38.60 7.86 -16.36
C GLY A 218 37.35 8.17 -17.19
N LEU A 219 36.15 7.87 -16.68
CA LEU A 219 34.88 7.91 -17.43
C LEU A 219 34.35 9.33 -17.76
N GLN A 220 35.02 10.39 -17.31
CA GLN A 220 34.67 11.82 -17.53
C GLN A 220 33.16 12.12 -17.35
N LEU A 221 32.58 11.57 -16.30
CA LEU A 221 31.17 11.72 -15.96
C LEU A 221 30.88 13.08 -15.33
N ASP A 222 29.76 13.68 -15.71
CA ASP A 222 29.20 14.86 -15.05
C ASP A 222 28.65 14.49 -13.67
N SER A 223 29.33 14.96 -12.62
CA SER A 223 28.98 14.64 -11.23
C SER A 223 27.62 15.19 -10.81
N VAL A 224 27.16 16.29 -11.42
CA VAL A 224 25.87 16.91 -11.08
C VAL A 224 24.72 15.94 -11.27
N SER A 225 24.72 15.22 -12.40
CA SER A 225 23.68 14.23 -12.72
C SER A 225 23.59 13.11 -11.66
N TYR A 226 24.70 12.55 -11.22
CA TYR A 226 24.75 11.49 -10.21
C TYR A 226 24.40 11.99 -8.81
N VAL A 227 24.77 13.22 -8.47
CA VAL A 227 24.36 13.87 -7.21
C VAL A 227 22.85 13.98 -7.14
N LEU A 228 22.20 14.55 -8.16
CA LEU A 228 20.74 14.72 -8.20
C LEU A 228 19.99 13.39 -8.19
N VAL A 229 20.49 12.40 -8.93
CA VAL A 229 19.93 11.04 -8.94
C VAL A 229 20.10 10.36 -7.58
N GLY A 230 21.27 10.50 -6.94
CA GLY A 230 21.56 9.96 -5.61
C GLY A 230 20.67 10.57 -4.53
N MET A 231 20.45 11.89 -4.57
CA MET A 231 19.52 12.60 -3.68
C MET A 231 18.12 11.98 -3.70
N GLY A 232 17.55 11.81 -4.90
CA GLY A 232 16.24 11.20 -5.04
C GLY A 232 16.24 9.73 -4.61
N ALA A 233 17.25 8.96 -5.01
CA ALA A 233 17.31 7.54 -4.72
C ALA A 233 17.34 7.26 -3.21
N VAL A 234 18.19 7.96 -2.45
CA VAL A 234 18.23 7.81 -0.99
C VAL A 234 16.97 8.38 -0.32
N LEU A 235 16.42 9.51 -0.80
CA LEU A 235 15.16 10.05 -0.28
C LEU A 235 14.01 9.04 -0.43
N GLY A 236 13.83 8.50 -1.64
CA GLY A 236 12.82 7.50 -1.94
C GLY A 236 13.05 6.21 -1.16
N GLY A 237 14.30 5.74 -1.07
CA GLY A 237 14.64 4.52 -0.34
C GLY A 237 14.38 4.64 1.17
N VAL A 238 14.88 5.69 1.82
CA VAL A 238 14.74 5.90 3.27
C VAL A 238 13.30 6.15 3.69
N ASN A 239 12.48 6.79 2.86
CA ASN A 239 11.10 7.14 3.23
C ASN A 239 10.06 6.24 2.53
N THR A 240 10.48 5.34 1.64
CA THR A 240 9.60 4.48 0.84
C THR A 240 8.54 5.28 0.03
N ILE A 241 8.96 6.40 -0.56
CA ILE A 241 8.11 7.31 -1.35
C ILE A 241 8.68 7.57 -2.75
N PRO A 242 8.57 6.61 -3.68
CA PRO A 242 9.19 6.72 -4.99
C PRO A 242 8.66 7.92 -5.79
N ILE A 243 7.34 8.07 -5.90
CA ILE A 243 6.75 9.11 -6.76
C ILE A 243 7.01 10.49 -6.14
N SER A 244 6.81 10.62 -4.83
CA SER A 244 7.06 11.89 -4.15
C SER A 244 8.53 12.29 -4.24
N ALA A 245 9.48 11.37 -4.06
CA ALA A 245 10.89 11.69 -4.16
C ALA A 245 11.29 12.18 -5.57
N ILE A 246 10.78 11.53 -6.62
CA ILE A 246 11.01 11.94 -8.02
C ILE A 246 10.50 13.37 -8.25
N LEU A 247 9.26 13.64 -7.85
CA LEU A 247 8.61 14.93 -8.06
C LEU A 247 9.26 16.06 -7.23
N ILE A 248 9.64 15.78 -5.98
CA ILE A 248 10.35 16.73 -5.13
C ILE A 248 11.69 17.13 -5.75
N ILE A 249 12.50 16.16 -6.17
CA ILE A 249 13.79 16.46 -6.82
C ILE A 249 13.58 17.24 -8.12
N PHE A 250 12.61 16.81 -8.94
CA PHE A 250 12.30 17.51 -10.19
C PHE A 250 11.88 18.97 -9.95
N GLU A 251 10.97 19.23 -9.01
CA GLU A 251 10.50 20.60 -8.76
C GLU A 251 11.53 21.48 -8.05
N MET A 252 12.35 20.92 -7.15
CA MET A 252 13.41 21.66 -6.46
C MET A 252 14.55 22.07 -7.40
N THR A 253 14.77 21.32 -8.47
CA THR A 253 15.83 21.54 -9.47
C THR A 253 15.31 22.23 -10.74
N LYS A 254 14.01 22.14 -11.02
CA LYS A 254 13.32 22.65 -12.22
C LYS A 254 13.94 22.19 -13.54
N ASN A 255 14.58 21.02 -13.56
CA ASN A 255 15.28 20.51 -14.73
C ASN A 255 14.84 19.08 -15.06
N TYR A 256 14.26 18.92 -16.25
CA TYR A 256 13.71 17.63 -16.70
C TYR A 256 14.77 16.69 -17.30
N THR A 257 15.97 17.20 -17.60
CA THR A 257 16.99 16.47 -18.36
C THR A 257 17.28 15.11 -17.71
N PHE A 258 17.54 15.05 -16.40
CA PHE A 258 17.92 13.83 -15.67
C PHE A 258 16.73 13.02 -15.09
N ILE A 259 15.49 13.28 -15.52
CA ILE A 259 14.31 12.62 -14.95
C ILE A 259 14.31 11.09 -15.14
N LEU A 260 14.76 10.61 -16.31
CA LEU A 260 14.78 9.17 -16.61
C LEU A 260 15.74 8.40 -15.69
N PRO A 261 17.03 8.77 -15.55
CA PRO A 261 17.92 8.09 -14.63
C PRO A 261 17.49 8.26 -13.16
N LEU A 262 16.88 9.40 -12.80
CA LEU A 262 16.30 9.62 -11.47
C LEU A 262 15.22 8.60 -11.16
N MET A 263 14.20 8.48 -12.02
CA MET A 263 13.10 7.52 -11.84
C MET A 263 13.63 6.10 -11.69
N LEU A 264 14.59 5.70 -12.54
CA LEU A 264 15.17 4.37 -12.51
C LEU A 264 15.89 4.10 -11.18
N ALA A 265 16.78 4.98 -10.74
CA ALA A 265 17.55 4.78 -9.51
C ALA A 265 16.66 4.81 -8.26
N VAL A 266 15.66 5.71 -8.23
CA VAL A 266 14.68 5.81 -7.15
C VAL A 266 13.91 4.51 -7.00
N ILE A 267 13.32 4.00 -8.09
CA ILE A 267 12.53 2.76 -8.06
C ILE A 267 13.39 1.57 -7.62
N ILE A 268 14.64 1.47 -8.08
CA ILE A 268 15.56 0.42 -7.66
C ILE A 268 15.82 0.51 -6.14
N SER A 269 16.15 1.71 -5.66
CA SER A 269 16.44 1.95 -4.25
C SER A 269 15.23 1.62 -3.35
N THR A 270 14.04 2.11 -3.72
CA THR A 270 12.81 1.85 -2.96
C THR A 270 12.43 0.38 -2.97
N THR A 271 12.58 -0.29 -4.12
CA THR A 271 12.23 -1.72 -4.27
C THR A 271 13.13 -2.59 -3.39
N ILE A 272 14.43 -2.33 -3.35
CA ILE A 272 15.35 -3.05 -2.45
C ILE A 272 14.88 -2.95 -1.00
N VAL A 273 14.59 -1.73 -0.55
CA VAL A 273 14.16 -1.48 0.83
C VAL A 273 12.82 -2.18 1.11
N GLN A 274 11.85 -2.07 0.21
CA GLN A 274 10.52 -2.70 0.36
C GLN A 274 10.60 -4.22 0.40
N ILE A 275 11.42 -4.86 -0.44
CA ILE A 275 11.60 -6.33 -0.45
C ILE A 275 12.21 -6.79 0.86
N ILE A 276 13.28 -6.13 1.32
CA ILE A 276 14.02 -6.57 2.51
C ILE A 276 13.22 -6.30 3.78
N LEU A 277 12.53 -5.16 3.86
CA LEU A 277 11.72 -4.85 5.01
C LEU A 277 10.36 -5.54 4.97
N LYS A 278 9.81 -5.94 3.81
CA LYS A 278 8.42 -6.42 3.64
C LYS A 278 7.37 -5.34 3.96
N GLY A 279 7.49 -4.17 3.34
CA GLY A 279 6.50 -3.07 3.47
C GLY A 279 7.11 -1.68 3.61
N SER A 280 6.26 -0.67 3.78
CA SER A 280 6.68 0.71 4.05
C SER A 280 7.15 0.88 5.49
N ILE A 281 8.21 1.66 5.68
CA ILE A 281 8.83 1.94 6.98
C ILE A 281 7.83 2.63 7.92
N HIS A 282 7.04 3.57 7.39
CA HIS A 282 6.05 4.30 8.19
C HIS A 282 4.92 3.40 8.70
N ILE A 283 4.49 2.43 7.88
CA ILE A 283 3.48 1.44 8.30
C ILE A 283 4.05 0.57 9.43
N LYS A 284 5.29 0.09 9.27
CA LYS A 284 5.95 -0.73 10.28
C LYS A 284 6.18 -0.02 11.61
N HIS A 285 6.48 1.27 11.57
CA HIS A 285 6.60 2.08 12.78
C HIS A 285 5.27 2.12 13.54
N LEU A 286 4.16 2.37 12.84
CA LEU A 286 2.82 2.38 13.45
C LEU A 286 2.39 0.98 13.94
N GLU A 287 2.74 -0.09 13.22
CA GLU A 287 2.51 -1.47 13.69
C GLU A 287 3.28 -1.78 14.98
N ARG A 288 4.50 -1.26 15.14
CA ARG A 288 5.29 -1.39 16.39
C ARG A 288 4.67 -0.64 17.56
N GLU A 289 4.01 0.49 17.30
CA GLU A 289 3.22 1.22 18.32
C GLU A 289 1.90 0.52 18.67
N GLY A 290 1.58 -0.61 18.02
CA GLY A 290 0.39 -1.41 18.28
C GLY A 290 -0.82 -1.01 17.43
N TYR A 291 -0.68 -0.08 16.48
CA TYR A 291 -1.75 0.28 15.56
C TYR A 291 -1.93 -0.80 14.49
N ARG A 292 -3.13 -1.36 14.39
CA ARG A 292 -3.52 -2.24 13.28
C ARG A 292 -3.94 -1.38 12.10
N ILE A 293 -3.06 -1.24 11.12
CA ILE A 293 -3.38 -0.54 9.87
C ILE A 293 -4.01 -1.54 8.92
N SER A 294 -5.34 -1.58 8.87
CA SER A 294 -6.08 -2.14 7.73
C SER A 294 -5.79 -1.23 6.54
N SER A 295 -4.77 -1.57 5.76
CA SER A 295 -4.41 -0.79 4.58
C SER A 295 -5.62 -0.65 3.66
N GLY A 296 -5.79 0.50 2.99
CA GLY A 296 -6.91 0.74 2.05
C GLY A 296 -7.03 -0.30 0.92
N ARG A 297 -6.05 -1.21 0.82
CA ARG A 297 -6.10 -2.46 0.05
C ARG A 297 -7.26 -3.37 0.40
N GLU A 298 -7.55 -3.62 1.68
CA GLU A 298 -8.66 -4.51 2.08
C GLU A 298 -9.99 -3.89 1.67
N THR A 299 -10.14 -2.57 1.86
CA THR A 299 -11.30 -1.81 1.41
C THR A 299 -11.41 -1.80 -0.12
N ASN A 300 -10.30 -1.71 -0.85
CA ASN A 300 -10.30 -1.78 -2.31
C ASN A 300 -10.71 -3.18 -2.82
N ILE A 301 -10.27 -4.25 -2.16
CA ILE A 301 -10.68 -5.63 -2.50
C ILE A 301 -12.19 -5.78 -2.27
N LEU A 302 -12.70 -5.34 -1.13
CA LEU A 302 -14.12 -5.39 -0.81
C LEU A 302 -14.97 -4.53 -1.76
N ARG A 303 -14.46 -3.37 -2.20
CA ARG A 303 -15.10 -2.50 -3.19
C ARG A 303 -15.04 -3.03 -4.63
N SER A 304 -14.22 -4.04 -4.89
CA SER A 304 -14.06 -4.63 -6.23
C SER A 304 -15.00 -5.81 -6.51
N ILE A 305 -15.71 -6.29 -5.49
CA ILE A 305 -16.64 -7.42 -5.59
C ILE A 305 -18.04 -6.89 -5.33
N PHE A 306 -18.98 -7.24 -6.19
CA PHE A 306 -20.37 -6.81 -6.10
C PHE A 306 -21.26 -7.91 -5.52
N VAL A 307 -22.42 -7.53 -5.00
CA VAL A 307 -23.42 -8.48 -4.50
C VAL A 307 -23.84 -9.47 -5.59
N GLU A 308 -23.94 -9.04 -6.85
CA GLU A 308 -24.29 -9.93 -7.96
C GLU A 308 -23.32 -11.11 -8.16
N ASP A 309 -22.05 -10.98 -7.74
CA ASP A 309 -21.03 -12.02 -7.86
C ASP A 309 -21.13 -13.09 -6.74
N VAL A 310 -21.82 -12.77 -5.64
CA VAL A 310 -21.83 -13.55 -4.40
C VAL A 310 -23.24 -13.97 -3.99
N MET A 311 -24.27 -13.30 -4.52
CA MET A 311 -25.66 -13.59 -4.20
C MET A 311 -26.04 -15.01 -4.62
N ARG A 312 -27.05 -15.54 -3.93
CA ARG A 312 -27.70 -16.78 -4.30
C ARG A 312 -29.11 -16.53 -4.79
N ASP A 313 -29.58 -17.38 -5.68
CA ASP A 313 -30.94 -17.33 -6.22
C ASP A 313 -31.97 -17.93 -5.26
N ASP A 314 -31.54 -18.58 -4.16
CA ASP A 314 -32.44 -19.13 -3.17
C ASP A 314 -32.94 -18.05 -2.20
N ILE A 315 -34.26 -17.89 -2.18
CA ILE A 315 -34.94 -17.01 -1.24
C ILE A 315 -36.20 -17.68 -0.70
N ILE A 316 -36.34 -17.66 0.62
CA ILE A 316 -37.52 -18.18 1.30
C ILE A 316 -38.49 -17.01 1.51
N LEU A 317 -39.46 -16.91 0.60
CA LEU A 317 -40.56 -15.94 0.68
C LEU A 317 -41.79 -16.59 1.30
N ILE A 318 -42.41 -15.92 2.26
CA ILE A 318 -43.58 -16.40 2.99
C ILE A 318 -44.74 -15.42 2.80
N PRO A 319 -45.94 -15.86 2.39
CA PRO A 319 -47.12 -14.98 2.36
C PRO A 319 -47.45 -14.41 3.75
N GLU A 320 -47.88 -13.15 3.82
CA GLU A 320 -48.20 -12.46 5.09
C GLU A 320 -49.27 -13.15 5.95
N ASN A 321 -50.17 -13.91 5.31
CA ASN A 321 -51.23 -14.70 5.95
C ASN A 321 -50.80 -16.12 6.36
N THR A 322 -49.51 -16.44 6.31
CA THR A 322 -49.02 -17.78 6.66
C THR A 322 -49.19 -18.05 8.16
N SER A 323 -49.74 -19.21 8.51
CA SER A 323 -49.91 -19.63 9.90
C SER A 323 -48.59 -19.94 10.60
N ILE A 324 -48.53 -19.70 11.91
CA ILE A 324 -47.35 -20.00 12.73
C ILE A 324 -46.92 -21.47 12.61
N SER A 325 -47.87 -22.41 12.58
CA SER A 325 -47.56 -23.84 12.49
C SER A 325 -46.68 -24.16 11.28
N LYS A 326 -46.94 -23.51 10.14
CA LYS A 326 -46.13 -23.64 8.94
C LYS A 326 -44.78 -22.92 9.09
N LEU A 327 -44.75 -21.76 9.74
CA LEU A 327 -43.55 -20.98 9.98
C LEU A 327 -42.54 -21.71 10.89
N ILE A 328 -43.03 -22.39 11.95
CA ILE A 328 -42.20 -23.23 12.81
C ILE A 328 -41.67 -24.45 12.04
N SER A 329 -42.48 -25.09 11.19
CA SER A 329 -42.02 -26.20 10.36
C SER A 329 -40.89 -25.80 9.40
N LEU A 330 -40.94 -24.57 8.87
CA LEU A 330 -39.90 -23.99 8.03
C LEU A 330 -38.63 -23.67 8.84
N LEU A 331 -38.78 -23.12 10.05
CA LEU A 331 -37.66 -22.87 10.97
C LEU A 331 -36.90 -24.16 11.33
N LEU A 332 -37.64 -25.24 11.62
CA LEU A 332 -37.04 -26.56 11.92
C LEU A 332 -36.27 -27.14 10.73
N SER A 333 -36.70 -26.82 9.50
CA SER A 333 -36.07 -27.29 8.27
C SER A 333 -34.89 -26.41 7.83
N SER A 334 -34.77 -25.19 8.36
CA SER A 334 -33.73 -24.23 7.99
C SER A 334 -33.30 -23.39 9.20
N PRO A 335 -32.44 -23.96 10.07
CA PRO A 335 -31.90 -23.25 11.22
C PRO A 335 -31.15 -21.98 10.77
N HIS A 336 -31.40 -20.85 11.45
CA HIS A 336 -30.81 -19.53 11.16
C HIS A 336 -31.27 -18.84 9.86
N ALA A 337 -32.27 -19.37 9.15
CA ALA A 337 -32.86 -18.67 8.02
C ALA A 337 -33.64 -17.43 8.48
N THR A 338 -33.47 -16.33 7.75
CA THR A 338 -34.33 -15.14 7.88
C THR A 338 -35.46 -15.25 6.88
N PHE A 339 -36.70 -15.20 7.34
CA PHE A 339 -37.88 -15.30 6.49
C PHE A 339 -38.36 -13.92 6.08
N TYR A 340 -38.68 -13.75 4.80
CA TYR A 340 -39.22 -12.49 4.29
C TYR A 340 -40.68 -12.64 3.96
N THR A 341 -41.51 -11.76 4.52
CA THR A 341 -42.95 -11.77 4.25
C THR A 341 -43.29 -10.99 2.99
N THR A 342 -44.20 -11.53 2.19
CA THR A 342 -44.65 -10.91 0.94
C THR A 342 -46.15 -10.63 0.94
N SER A 343 -46.53 -9.48 0.39
CA SER A 343 -47.92 -9.14 0.07
C SER A 343 -48.43 -10.00 -1.09
N GLU A 344 -49.75 -10.02 -1.32
CA GLU A 344 -50.40 -10.68 -2.46
C GLU A 344 -49.79 -10.29 -3.82
N ASN A 345 -49.22 -9.09 -3.93
CA ASN A 345 -48.55 -8.59 -5.15
C ASN A 345 -47.07 -9.01 -5.27
N GLY A 346 -46.56 -9.88 -4.39
CA GLY A 346 -45.17 -10.37 -4.41
C GLY A 346 -44.12 -9.35 -3.95
N LYS A 347 -44.55 -8.30 -3.23
CA LYS A 347 -43.66 -7.27 -2.65
C LYS A 347 -43.26 -7.63 -1.23
N LEU A 348 -42.02 -7.34 -0.85
CA LEU A 348 -41.49 -7.47 0.51
C LEU A 348 -42.22 -6.51 1.46
N VAL A 349 -42.74 -7.05 2.57
CA VAL A 349 -43.52 -6.29 3.58
C VAL A 349 -42.89 -6.38 4.96
N GLY A 350 -42.16 -7.46 5.26
CA GLY A 350 -41.55 -7.63 6.57
C GLY A 350 -40.52 -8.74 6.63
N THR A 351 -39.87 -8.84 7.78
CA THR A 351 -38.81 -9.82 8.07
C THR A 351 -39.09 -10.51 9.40
N ILE A 352 -38.88 -11.82 9.44
CA ILE A 352 -39.00 -12.65 10.64
C ILE A 352 -37.68 -13.41 10.80
N THR A 353 -37.04 -13.26 11.96
CA THR A 353 -35.83 -14.00 12.35
C THR A 353 -36.15 -14.96 13.48
N GLU A 354 -35.16 -15.78 13.87
CA GLU A 354 -35.26 -16.64 15.05
C GLU A 354 -35.61 -15.85 16.32
N ASN A 355 -35.14 -14.60 16.44
CA ASN A 355 -35.37 -13.77 17.62
C ASN A 355 -36.86 -13.46 17.85
N GLU A 356 -37.63 -13.23 16.78
CA GLU A 356 -39.06 -12.99 16.89
C GLU A 356 -39.85 -14.29 17.14
N LEU A 357 -39.35 -15.44 16.66
CA LEU A 357 -40.02 -16.72 16.80
C LEU A 357 -39.77 -17.40 18.15
N ARG A 358 -38.60 -17.18 18.76
CA ARG A 358 -38.19 -17.85 20.01
C ARG A 358 -39.17 -17.69 21.19
N PRO A 359 -39.72 -16.50 21.48
CA PRO A 359 -40.71 -16.32 22.55
C PRO A 359 -42.01 -17.08 22.25
N ILE A 360 -42.41 -17.09 20.98
CA ILE A 360 -43.68 -17.66 20.50
C ILE A 360 -43.67 -19.19 20.60
N ILE A 361 -42.51 -19.83 20.41
CA ILE A 361 -42.36 -21.28 20.55
C ILE A 361 -42.75 -21.75 21.97
N THR A 362 -42.52 -20.94 23.01
CA THR A 362 -42.82 -21.32 24.39
C THR A 362 -44.31 -21.32 24.73
N GLU A 363 -45.13 -20.55 24.01
CA GLU A 363 -46.59 -20.44 24.21
C GLU A 363 -47.39 -21.08 23.05
N TYR A 364 -46.72 -21.85 22.20
CA TYR A 364 -47.23 -22.32 20.91
C TYR A 364 -48.61 -22.98 20.97
N GLU A 365 -48.89 -23.80 21.99
CA GLU A 365 -50.18 -24.51 22.11
C GLU A 365 -51.38 -23.56 22.26
N HIS A 366 -51.18 -22.34 22.76
CA HIS A 366 -52.26 -21.38 23.00
C HIS A 366 -52.49 -20.39 21.84
N ILE A 367 -51.49 -20.21 20.98
CA ILE A 367 -51.47 -19.12 19.98
C ILE A 367 -51.38 -19.60 18.52
N ARG A 368 -51.19 -20.91 18.29
CA ARG A 368 -50.99 -21.49 16.95
C ARG A 368 -52.12 -21.23 15.95
N ASP A 369 -53.35 -21.05 16.44
CA ASP A 369 -54.56 -20.91 15.63
C ASP A 369 -55.01 -19.44 15.47
N THR A 370 -54.34 -18.49 16.13
CA THR A 370 -54.74 -17.06 16.20
C THR A 370 -53.78 -16.10 15.53
N LEU A 371 -52.51 -16.47 15.37
CA LEU A 371 -51.48 -15.58 14.85
C LEU A 371 -51.05 -15.97 13.43
N ILE A 372 -50.75 -14.96 12.62
CA ILE A 372 -50.20 -15.08 11.27
C ILE A 372 -48.84 -14.38 11.16
N ALA A 373 -48.13 -14.63 10.07
CA ALA A 373 -46.78 -14.09 9.84
C ALA A 373 -46.71 -12.56 9.96
N SER A 374 -47.73 -11.83 9.51
CA SER A 374 -47.79 -10.36 9.62
C SER A 374 -47.82 -9.85 11.06
N ASP A 375 -48.31 -10.63 12.02
CA ASP A 375 -48.41 -10.22 13.43
C ASP A 375 -47.05 -10.25 14.13
N ILE A 376 -46.09 -10.96 13.55
CA ILE A 376 -44.75 -11.21 14.11
C ILE A 376 -43.69 -10.44 13.32
N ALA A 377 -43.91 -10.25 12.01
CA ALA A 377 -42.94 -9.64 11.11
C ALA A 377 -42.59 -8.21 11.51
N LYS A 378 -41.28 -7.91 11.54
CA LYS A 378 -40.81 -6.53 11.58
C LYS A 378 -41.05 -5.88 10.21
N PRO A 379 -41.69 -4.69 10.15
CA PRO A 379 -42.04 -4.05 8.88
C PRO A 379 -40.83 -3.48 8.12
N GLU A 380 -39.69 -3.32 8.79
CA GLU A 380 -38.49 -2.73 8.20
C GLU A 380 -37.60 -3.82 7.59
N VAL A 381 -37.71 -4.02 6.27
CA VAL A 381 -36.86 -4.95 5.52
C VAL A 381 -35.64 -4.21 5.00
N ILE A 382 -34.49 -4.49 5.58
CA ILE A 382 -33.21 -4.00 5.07
C ILE A 382 -32.86 -4.83 3.83
N THR A 383 -32.71 -4.18 2.67
CA THR A 383 -32.41 -4.82 1.38
C THR A 383 -31.00 -4.49 0.91
N ALA A 384 -30.42 -5.38 0.10
CA ALA A 384 -29.18 -5.16 -0.62
C ALA A 384 -29.47 -5.00 -2.12
N PHE A 385 -28.80 -4.09 -2.82
CA PHE A 385 -28.88 -4.03 -4.27
C PHE A 385 -27.82 -4.91 -4.93
N GLN A 386 -28.12 -5.47 -6.11
CA GLN A 386 -27.14 -6.21 -6.90
C GLN A 386 -25.84 -5.42 -7.17
N SER A 387 -25.97 -4.11 -7.34
CA SER A 387 -24.86 -3.19 -7.63
C SER A 387 -24.11 -2.72 -6.39
N ASP A 388 -24.49 -3.16 -5.19
CA ASP A 388 -23.78 -2.79 -3.98
C ASP A 388 -22.47 -3.57 -3.88
N ASP A 389 -21.45 -2.92 -3.35
CA ASP A 389 -20.15 -3.53 -3.10
C ASP A 389 -20.10 -4.23 -1.73
N LEU A 390 -19.18 -5.20 -1.57
CA LEU A 390 -19.09 -5.96 -0.32
C LEU A 390 -18.64 -5.12 0.88
N ASP A 391 -17.95 -3.98 0.70
CA ASP A 391 -17.61 -3.07 1.82
C ASP A 391 -18.88 -2.45 2.41
N HIS A 392 -19.83 -2.06 1.55
CA HIS A 392 -21.15 -1.61 2.00
C HIS A 392 -21.92 -2.72 2.72
N ILE A 393 -21.97 -3.93 2.15
CA ILE A 393 -22.73 -5.06 2.72
C ILE A 393 -22.15 -5.54 4.05
N LEU A 394 -20.82 -5.58 4.20
CA LEU A 394 -20.19 -5.90 5.49
C LEU A 394 -20.52 -4.88 6.59
N LYS A 395 -20.62 -3.60 6.24
CA LYS A 395 -21.05 -2.54 7.19
C LYS A 395 -22.53 -2.69 7.57
N LEU A 396 -23.38 -3.06 6.61
CA LEU A 396 -24.78 -3.42 6.86
C LEU A 396 -24.88 -4.59 7.83
N PHE A 397 -24.11 -5.67 7.64
CA PHE A 397 -24.04 -6.79 8.60
C PHE A 397 -23.43 -6.42 9.96
N GLY A 398 -22.61 -5.37 10.03
CA GLY A 398 -22.05 -4.85 11.28
C GLY A 398 -23.05 -4.05 12.11
N THR A 399 -24.08 -3.49 11.47
CA THR A 399 -25.09 -2.62 12.10
C THR A 399 -26.44 -3.30 12.27
N SER A 400 -26.67 -4.41 11.58
CA SER A 400 -27.86 -5.24 11.68
C SER A 400 -27.56 -6.58 12.36
N ASN A 401 -28.56 -7.16 13.02
CA ASN A 401 -28.44 -8.45 13.70
C ASN A 401 -29.08 -9.57 12.85
N VAL A 402 -28.72 -9.64 11.57
CA VAL A 402 -29.20 -10.65 10.61
C VAL A 402 -28.02 -11.33 9.92
N ASP A 403 -28.21 -12.58 9.50
CA ASP A 403 -27.17 -13.37 8.82
C ASP A 403 -27.31 -13.37 7.29
N GLN A 404 -28.40 -12.81 6.78
CA GLN A 404 -28.65 -12.63 5.35
C GLN A 404 -29.47 -11.38 5.07
N PHE A 405 -29.36 -10.86 3.85
CA PHE A 405 -30.24 -9.83 3.32
C PHE A 405 -30.91 -10.30 2.03
N PRO A 406 -32.16 -9.84 1.76
CA PRO A 406 -32.76 -10.04 0.46
C PRO A 406 -32.11 -9.09 -0.54
N VAL A 407 -31.73 -9.63 -1.70
CA VAL A 407 -31.19 -8.86 -2.82
C VAL A 407 -32.32 -8.40 -3.70
N VAL A 408 -32.33 -7.12 -4.06
CA VAL A 408 -33.35 -6.47 -4.90
C VAL A 408 -32.70 -5.78 -6.10
N SER A 409 -33.49 -5.57 -7.15
CA SER A 409 -33.05 -4.78 -8.31
C SER A 409 -33.38 -3.30 -8.09
N LYS A 410 -32.54 -2.39 -8.61
CA LYS A 410 -32.83 -0.95 -8.60
C LYS A 410 -34.14 -0.57 -9.31
N LYS A 411 -34.60 -1.40 -10.25
CA LYS A 411 -35.86 -1.18 -10.99
C LYS A 411 -37.10 -1.50 -10.14
N ASP A 412 -36.97 -2.43 -9.19
CA ASP A 412 -38.07 -2.83 -8.30
C ASP A 412 -37.52 -3.15 -6.90
N PRO A 413 -37.34 -2.13 -6.05
CA PRO A 413 -36.72 -2.27 -4.72
C PRO A 413 -37.55 -3.11 -3.74
N LEU A 414 -38.80 -3.42 -4.08
CA LEU A 414 -39.72 -4.16 -3.24
C LEU A 414 -39.82 -5.63 -3.66
N LYS A 415 -39.16 -6.04 -4.74
CA LYS A 415 -39.17 -7.42 -5.22
C LYS A 415 -37.80 -8.06 -5.03
N ALA A 416 -37.77 -9.08 -4.18
CA ALA A 416 -36.56 -9.85 -3.96
C ALA A 416 -36.27 -10.78 -5.14
N ILE A 417 -35.00 -10.86 -5.51
CA ILE A 417 -34.49 -11.69 -6.61
C ILE A 417 -33.48 -12.74 -6.14
N GLY A 418 -32.98 -12.61 -4.91
CA GLY A 418 -32.03 -13.54 -4.32
C GLY A 418 -31.72 -13.19 -2.87
N THR A 419 -30.72 -13.85 -2.29
CA THR A 419 -30.20 -13.56 -0.95
C THR A 419 -28.69 -13.39 -0.96
N VAL A 420 -28.17 -12.57 -0.05
CA VAL A 420 -26.74 -12.47 0.22
C VAL A 420 -26.48 -12.85 1.67
N TRP A 421 -25.65 -13.85 1.88
CA TRP A 421 -25.33 -14.38 3.20
C TRP A 421 -24.03 -13.81 3.74
N ARG A 422 -24.00 -13.55 5.04
CA ARG A 422 -22.79 -13.04 5.73
C ARG A 422 -21.58 -13.93 5.49
N HIS A 423 -21.78 -15.24 5.52
CA HIS A 423 -20.70 -16.20 5.36
C HIS A 423 -20.15 -16.23 3.93
N ASP A 424 -20.98 -16.04 2.91
CA ASP A 424 -20.55 -15.99 1.51
C ASP A 424 -19.74 -14.72 1.24
N VAL A 425 -20.16 -13.59 1.81
CA VAL A 425 -19.42 -12.32 1.73
C VAL A 425 -18.03 -12.46 2.36
N ILE A 426 -17.93 -13.06 3.55
CA ILE A 426 -16.64 -13.31 4.21
C ILE A 426 -15.78 -14.28 3.39
N MET A 427 -16.37 -15.33 2.82
CA MET A 427 -15.67 -16.30 2.00
C MET A 427 -15.14 -15.67 0.70
N ALA A 428 -15.96 -14.87 0.01
CA ALA A 428 -15.57 -14.12 -1.18
C ALA A 428 -14.42 -13.15 -0.88
N TYR A 429 -14.49 -12.43 0.23
CA TYR A 429 -13.39 -11.59 0.70
C TYR A 429 -12.10 -12.38 0.93
N ASN A 430 -12.18 -13.49 1.68
CA ASN A 430 -11.01 -14.31 1.98
C ASN A 430 -10.39 -14.90 0.71
N GLN A 431 -11.20 -15.34 -0.25
CA GLN A 431 -10.73 -15.84 -1.53
C GLN A 431 -10.07 -14.74 -2.38
N ALA A 432 -10.67 -13.56 -2.45
CA ALA A 432 -10.11 -12.44 -3.20
C ALA A 432 -8.81 -11.93 -2.55
N SER A 433 -8.77 -11.83 -1.22
CA SER A 433 -7.57 -11.51 -0.45
C SER A 433 -6.47 -12.55 -0.68
N LEU A 434 -6.81 -13.85 -0.63
CA LEU A 434 -5.86 -14.92 -0.91
C LEU A 434 -5.33 -14.86 -2.35
N LYS A 435 -6.20 -14.70 -3.35
CA LYS A 435 -5.82 -14.58 -4.76
C LYS A 435 -4.90 -13.39 -5.00
N HIS A 436 -5.16 -12.27 -4.33
CA HIS A 436 -4.32 -11.08 -4.44
C HIS A 436 -2.97 -11.27 -3.73
N ASN A 437 -2.96 -11.83 -2.51
CA ASN A 437 -1.75 -12.18 -1.77
C ASN A 437 -0.89 -13.22 -2.48
N ILE A 438 -1.51 -14.18 -3.16
CA ILE A 438 -0.86 -15.17 -4.00
C ILE A 438 -0.33 -14.52 -5.28
N SER A 439 -1.05 -13.59 -5.89
CA SER A 439 -0.56 -12.86 -7.07
C SER A 439 0.66 -12.01 -6.72
N ASP A 440 0.68 -11.38 -5.54
CA ASP A 440 1.79 -10.55 -5.07
C ASP A 440 3.01 -11.38 -4.59
N GLY A 441 2.80 -12.56 -4.01
CA GLY A 441 3.87 -13.43 -3.50
C GLY A 441 4.39 -14.47 -4.50
N LEU A 442 3.51 -15.01 -5.34
CA LEU A 442 3.78 -16.14 -6.24
C LEU A 442 3.79 -15.76 -7.72
N ALA A 443 3.66 -14.51 -8.16
CA ALA A 443 3.91 -14.19 -9.59
C ALA A 443 5.32 -14.61 -10.06
N LYS A 444 6.27 -14.75 -9.13
CA LYS A 444 7.61 -15.32 -9.36
C LYS A 444 7.66 -16.86 -9.37
N GLU A 445 6.76 -17.54 -8.67
CA GLU A 445 6.72 -19.01 -8.54
C GLU A 445 5.64 -19.67 -9.41
N ILE A 446 4.52 -19.02 -9.71
CA ILE A 446 3.47 -19.54 -10.59
C ILE A 446 3.94 -19.60 -12.05
N LYS A 447 4.89 -18.75 -12.46
CA LYS A 447 5.59 -18.94 -13.73
C LYS A 447 6.42 -20.23 -13.78
N SER A 448 6.70 -20.87 -12.63
CA SER A 448 7.31 -22.20 -12.55
C SER A 448 6.32 -23.33 -12.23
N ILE A 449 5.07 -23.03 -11.90
CA ILE A 449 4.04 -24.02 -11.53
C ILE A 449 2.96 -24.18 -12.62
N GLU A 450 2.97 -23.35 -13.67
CA GLU A 450 2.20 -23.67 -14.86
C GLU A 450 2.77 -24.91 -15.58
N ARG A 451 2.06 -26.02 -15.33
CA ARG A 451 1.98 -27.27 -16.09
C ARG A 451 3.04 -28.30 -15.71
N THR A 452 2.70 -29.15 -14.74
CA THR A 452 2.83 -30.61 -14.85
C THR A 452 2.14 -31.30 -13.67
N HIS A 453 1.03 -31.99 -13.92
CA HIS A 453 0.48 -32.91 -12.92
C HIS A 453 1.41 -34.13 -12.86
N VAL A 454 2.19 -34.25 -11.78
CA VAL A 454 3.07 -35.41 -11.53
C VAL A 454 2.35 -36.38 -10.60
N SER A 455 1.96 -37.54 -11.13
CA SER A 455 1.38 -38.63 -10.34
C SER A 455 2.44 -39.70 -10.13
N LYS A 456 2.82 -39.97 -8.87
CA LYS A 456 3.79 -41.01 -8.51
C LYS A 456 3.12 -42.39 -8.58
N VAL A 457 3.70 -43.34 -9.33
CA VAL A 457 3.08 -44.66 -9.58
C VAL A 457 3.78 -45.78 -8.83
N ALA A 458 5.10 -45.68 -8.69
CA ALA A 458 5.94 -46.59 -7.91
C ALA A 458 7.23 -45.87 -7.50
N ASP A 459 8.04 -46.48 -6.62
CA ASP A 459 9.35 -45.92 -6.28
C ASP A 459 10.24 -45.86 -7.52
N GLY A 460 10.71 -44.64 -7.83
CA GLY A 460 11.50 -44.34 -9.02
C GLY A 460 10.71 -43.97 -10.28
N TYR A 461 9.36 -44.07 -10.28
CA TYR A 461 8.53 -43.81 -11.46
C TYR A 461 7.40 -42.81 -11.20
N SER A 462 7.28 -41.81 -12.08
CA SER A 462 6.22 -40.81 -12.07
C SER A 462 5.63 -40.58 -13.46
N ILE A 463 4.32 -40.46 -13.55
CA ILE A 463 3.61 -40.06 -14.76
C ILE A 463 3.42 -38.55 -14.73
N VAL A 464 3.69 -37.91 -15.85
CA VAL A 464 3.65 -36.46 -15.98
C VAL A 464 2.84 -36.07 -17.20
N GLU A 465 1.77 -35.30 -17.00
CA GLU A 465 1.01 -34.71 -18.12
C GLU A 465 1.61 -33.35 -18.47
N CYS A 466 2.13 -33.21 -19.69
CA CYS A 466 2.70 -31.97 -20.21
C CYS A 466 2.12 -31.62 -21.58
N ASN A 467 2.23 -30.33 -21.96
CA ASN A 467 1.88 -29.93 -23.33
C ASN A 467 3.02 -30.32 -24.27
N VAL A 468 2.67 -30.69 -25.50
CA VAL A 468 3.66 -31.07 -26.52
C VAL A 468 4.58 -29.89 -26.78
N ILE A 469 5.89 -30.11 -26.63
CA ILE A 469 6.92 -29.11 -26.91
C ILE A 469 6.87 -28.78 -28.41
N PRO A 470 6.89 -27.50 -28.84
CA PRO A 470 6.77 -27.13 -30.25
C PRO A 470 7.78 -27.82 -31.18
N LEU A 471 8.97 -28.16 -30.66
CA LEU A 471 10.03 -28.86 -31.38
C LEU A 471 9.68 -30.31 -31.75
N PHE A 472 8.69 -30.91 -31.10
CA PHE A 472 8.24 -32.29 -31.34
C PHE A 472 7.03 -32.35 -32.27
N VAL A 473 6.43 -31.21 -32.61
CA VAL A 473 5.26 -31.13 -33.48
C VAL A 473 5.72 -31.38 -34.93
N GLY A 474 5.12 -32.39 -35.58
CA GLY A 474 5.44 -32.76 -36.96
C GLY A 474 6.41 -33.95 -37.11
N SER A 475 7.00 -34.44 -36.02
CA SER A 475 7.83 -35.66 -36.03
C SER A 475 7.06 -36.87 -35.50
N THR A 476 7.43 -38.07 -35.96
CA THR A 476 6.88 -39.31 -35.39
C THR A 476 7.57 -39.66 -34.06
N LEU A 477 6.89 -40.39 -33.17
CA LEU A 477 7.50 -40.84 -31.90
C LEU A 477 8.77 -41.69 -32.12
N ILE A 478 8.83 -42.41 -33.26
CA ILE A 478 9.99 -43.22 -33.66
C ILE A 478 11.21 -42.34 -33.97
N GLU A 479 11.01 -41.21 -34.66
CA GLU A 479 12.07 -40.25 -34.96
C GLU A 479 12.61 -39.57 -33.71
N LEU A 480 11.73 -39.24 -32.75
CA LEU A 480 12.11 -38.52 -31.54
C LEU A 480 12.93 -39.39 -30.56
N ARG A 481 12.84 -40.72 -30.65
CA ARG A 481 13.57 -41.71 -29.81
C ARG A 481 13.58 -41.33 -28.31
N LEU A 482 12.44 -40.86 -27.79
CA LEU A 482 12.34 -40.24 -26.46
C LEU A 482 12.83 -41.13 -25.30
N ARG A 483 12.58 -42.45 -25.38
CA ARG A 483 13.05 -43.42 -24.39
C ARG A 483 14.57 -43.53 -24.35
N ASN A 484 15.21 -43.58 -25.51
CA ASN A 484 16.67 -43.74 -25.60
C ASN A 484 17.41 -42.45 -25.28
N LYS A 485 16.83 -41.29 -25.66
CA LYS A 485 17.49 -39.99 -25.50
C LYS A 485 17.23 -39.34 -24.14
N TYR A 486 16.05 -39.54 -23.57
CA TYR A 486 15.61 -38.82 -22.37
C TYR A 486 15.03 -39.73 -21.28
N GLY A 487 14.98 -41.06 -21.47
CA GLY A 487 14.39 -41.98 -20.50
C GLY A 487 12.87 -41.83 -20.34
N LEU A 488 12.19 -41.20 -21.31
CA LEU A 488 10.76 -40.91 -21.26
C LEU A 488 9.96 -41.93 -22.08
N GLU A 489 8.88 -42.45 -21.50
CA GLU A 489 7.91 -43.31 -22.16
C GLU A 489 6.57 -42.57 -22.33
N VAL A 490 6.08 -42.50 -23.58
CA VAL A 490 4.83 -41.81 -23.89
C VAL A 490 3.66 -42.77 -23.68
N LEU A 491 2.87 -42.53 -22.64
CA LEU A 491 1.74 -43.39 -22.29
C LEU A 491 0.48 -43.08 -23.11
N MET A 492 0.22 -41.80 -23.38
CA MET A 492 -0.99 -41.36 -24.07
C MET A 492 -0.78 -39.97 -24.70
N ILE A 493 -1.32 -39.78 -25.91
CA ILE A 493 -1.41 -38.46 -26.56
C ILE A 493 -2.88 -38.06 -26.56
N LYS A 494 -3.24 -37.01 -25.80
CA LYS A 494 -4.60 -36.46 -25.79
C LYS A 494 -4.74 -35.45 -26.92
N GLN A 495 -5.61 -35.72 -27.88
CA GLN A 495 -6.00 -34.72 -28.87
C GLN A 495 -7.14 -33.88 -28.31
N LYS A 496 -6.91 -32.59 -28.10
CA LYS A 496 -7.96 -31.65 -27.71
C LYS A 496 -8.84 -31.44 -28.94
N LYS A 497 -10.07 -31.97 -28.94
CA LYS A 497 -11.07 -31.60 -29.95
C LYS A 497 -11.30 -30.08 -29.82
N SER A 498 -11.13 -29.33 -30.91
CA SER A 498 -11.42 -27.89 -30.94
C SER A 498 -12.90 -27.63 -30.82
#